data_AF-A0A630T1M5-F1
#
_entry.id   AF-A0A630T1M5-F1
#
_cell.length_a   1.000
_cell.length_b   1.000
_cell.length_c   1.000
_cell.angle_alpha   90.00
_cell.angle_beta   90.00
_cell.angle_gamma   90.00
#
_symmetry.space_group_name_H-M   'P 1'
#
loop_
_entity.id
_entity.type
_entity.pdbx_description
1 polymer ?
#
loop_
_entity_poly.entity_id
_entity_poly.type
_entity_poly.pdbx_seq_one_letter_code
_entity_poly.pdbx_strand_id
1 'polypeptide(L)'
;MTIAKKNIAILDRFKEYSSNKNIFDVLDLGYEILKIYYDFKLKSDMNEKERKSQDSRRKAHLTALKKRIKREIVSKIVIDLVKYYNIEKTTFHFFSHICTEILERNVDNRYILNNFSNMIIDENKELKKLTERRNASNKMILENSYNELVLMSHIKEKSFKKVNFKQAYLDCYACANEIFSSCKVLALPDFYESLDRLYEEARVKKEERDLSKIMIEQVEEEQKIQQQKKRRL
;
A
#
# COMPACT_ATOMS: atom_id res chain seq x y z
N MET A 1 23.70 8.28 12.75
CA MET A 1 23.13 9.28 11.83
C MET A 1 22.66 10.47 12.66
N THR A 2 23.05 11.70 12.29
CA THR A 2 22.60 12.92 12.99
C THR A 2 21.10 13.15 12.80
N ILE A 3 20.42 13.81 13.75
CA ILE A 3 18.98 14.15 13.66
C ILE A 3 18.67 14.94 12.38
N ALA A 4 19.52 15.90 11.98
CA ALA A 4 19.32 16.66 10.75
C ALA A 4 19.27 15.77 9.49
N LYS A 5 20.26 14.87 9.32
CA LYS A 5 20.28 13.88 8.21
C LYS A 5 19.04 12.98 8.21
N LYS A 6 18.58 12.57 9.39
CA LYS A 6 17.37 11.76 9.57
C LYS A 6 16.11 12.51 9.12
N ASN A 7 15.98 13.79 9.50
CA ASN A 7 14.87 14.66 9.11
C ASN A 7 14.83 14.87 7.59
N ILE A 8 15.98 15.12 6.97
CA ILE A 8 16.08 15.27 5.51
C ILE A 8 15.63 13.97 4.83
N ALA A 9 16.14 12.82 5.27
CA ALA A 9 15.78 11.54 4.68
C ALA A 9 14.28 11.23 4.76
N ILE A 10 13.62 11.51 5.89
CA ILE A 10 12.18 11.27 6.00
C ILE A 10 11.36 12.28 5.18
N LEU A 11 11.81 13.54 5.06
CA LEU A 11 11.16 14.53 4.21
C LEU A 11 11.25 14.14 2.72
N ASP A 12 12.39 13.62 2.27
CA ASP A 12 12.52 13.08 0.91
C ASP A 12 11.64 11.86 0.71
N ARG A 13 11.58 10.97 1.72
CA ARG A 13 10.65 9.84 1.69
C ARG A 13 9.19 10.28 1.61
N PHE A 14 8.79 11.37 2.26
CA PHE A 14 7.45 11.94 2.13
C PHE A 14 7.14 12.43 0.71
N LYS A 15 8.12 12.99 -0.01
CA LYS A 15 7.93 13.35 -1.44
C LYS A 15 7.65 12.13 -2.31
N GLU A 16 8.24 10.98 -1.97
CA GLU A 16 7.96 9.72 -2.68
C GLU A 16 6.51 9.27 -2.45
N TYR A 17 5.95 9.46 -1.26
CA TYR A 17 4.52 9.24 -1.02
C TYR A 17 3.64 10.18 -1.84
N SER A 18 3.94 11.48 -1.85
CA SER A 18 3.15 12.47 -2.61
C SER A 18 3.18 12.22 -4.13
N SER A 19 4.24 11.58 -4.65
CA SER A 19 4.35 11.17 -6.06
C SER A 19 3.99 9.70 -6.32
N ASN A 20 3.53 8.96 -5.29
CA ASN A 20 3.29 7.51 -5.35
C ASN A 20 4.50 6.69 -5.88
N LYS A 21 5.72 7.15 -5.66
CA LYS A 21 6.92 6.48 -6.17
C LYS A 21 7.17 5.19 -5.39
N ASN A 22 6.98 4.05 -6.04
CA ASN A 22 7.15 2.70 -5.48
C ASN A 22 6.27 2.42 -4.24
N ILE A 23 5.10 3.07 -4.12
CA ILE A 23 4.18 2.83 -2.99
C ILE A 23 3.08 1.84 -3.37
N PHE A 24 2.40 2.03 -4.50
CA PHE A 24 1.55 1.01 -5.14
C PHE A 24 1.65 1.16 -6.67
N ASP A 25 1.44 0.06 -7.41
CA ASP A 25 1.48 0.09 -8.87
C ASP A 25 0.19 0.72 -9.44
N VAL A 26 0.35 1.88 -10.07
CA VAL A 26 -0.75 2.65 -10.69
C VAL A 26 -1.40 1.90 -11.84
N LEU A 27 -0.60 1.21 -12.65
CA LEU A 27 -1.08 0.47 -13.82
C LEU A 27 -1.87 -0.76 -13.38
N ASP A 28 -1.40 -1.47 -12.35
CA ASP A 28 -2.12 -2.61 -11.80
C ASP A 28 -3.42 -2.18 -11.11
N LEU A 29 -3.40 -1.07 -10.37
CA LEU A 29 -4.62 -0.49 -9.80
C LEU A 29 -5.62 -0.12 -10.90
N GLY A 30 -5.16 0.55 -11.96
CA GLY A 30 -5.99 0.90 -13.12
C GLY A 30 -6.59 -0.32 -13.79
N TYR A 31 -5.77 -1.34 -14.06
CA TYR A 31 -6.20 -2.62 -14.63
C TYR A 31 -7.27 -3.31 -13.75
N GLU A 32 -7.06 -3.39 -12.43
CA GLU A 32 -8.03 -4.04 -11.54
C GLU A 32 -9.35 -3.28 -11.46
N ILE A 33 -9.31 -1.94 -11.50
CA ILE A 33 -10.53 -1.12 -11.56
C ILE A 33 -11.28 -1.37 -12.87
N LEU A 34 -10.57 -1.36 -14.01
CA LEU A 34 -11.15 -1.64 -15.32
C LEU A 34 -11.76 -3.04 -15.37
N LYS A 35 -11.05 -4.04 -14.86
CA LYS A 35 -11.52 -5.42 -14.75
C LYS A 35 -12.82 -5.50 -13.96
N ILE A 36 -12.91 -4.82 -12.80
CA ILE A 36 -14.15 -4.81 -12.01
C ILE A 36 -15.30 -4.15 -12.79
N TYR A 37 -15.06 -3.05 -13.50
CA TYR A 37 -16.11 -2.46 -14.33
C TYR A 37 -16.53 -3.37 -15.48
N TYR A 38 -15.58 -4.03 -16.14
CA TYR A 38 -15.80 -4.98 -17.23
C TYR A 38 -16.59 -6.21 -16.78
N ASP A 39 -16.14 -6.89 -15.71
CA ASP A 39 -16.75 -8.11 -15.18
C ASP A 39 -18.18 -7.84 -14.65
N PHE A 40 -18.43 -6.62 -14.13
CA PHE A 40 -19.69 -6.23 -13.54
C PHE A 40 -20.49 -5.20 -14.35
N LYS A 41 -20.41 -5.27 -15.69
CA LYS A 41 -21.29 -4.52 -16.60
C LYS A 41 -22.77 -4.82 -16.35
N LEU A 42 -23.61 -3.80 -16.51
CA LEU A 42 -25.06 -3.89 -16.47
C LEU A 42 -25.57 -4.17 -17.89
N LYS A 43 -26.11 -5.36 -18.13
CA LYS A 43 -26.60 -5.74 -19.45
C LYS A 43 -28.05 -5.26 -19.65
N SER A 44 -28.43 -5.06 -20.91
CA SER A 44 -29.76 -4.56 -21.30
C SER A 44 -30.89 -5.52 -20.92
N ASP A 45 -30.62 -6.82 -20.97
CA ASP A 45 -31.53 -7.93 -20.67
C ASP A 45 -31.75 -8.18 -19.16
N MET A 46 -30.96 -7.55 -18.28
CA MET A 46 -31.11 -7.70 -16.83
C MET A 46 -32.39 -7.03 -16.31
N ASN A 47 -33.15 -7.76 -15.49
CA ASN A 47 -34.26 -7.19 -14.72
C ASN A 47 -33.76 -6.28 -13.58
N GLU A 48 -34.67 -5.55 -12.92
CA GLU A 48 -34.30 -4.58 -11.88
C GLU A 48 -33.54 -5.23 -10.71
N LYS A 49 -33.94 -6.44 -10.30
CA LYS A 49 -33.30 -7.17 -9.19
C LYS A 49 -31.88 -7.58 -9.56
N GLU A 50 -31.67 -8.06 -10.78
CA GLU A 50 -30.36 -8.41 -11.32
C GLU A 50 -29.45 -7.18 -11.42
N ARG A 51 -29.97 -6.06 -11.95
CA ARG A 51 -29.21 -4.80 -12.03
C ARG A 51 -28.76 -4.31 -10.65
N LYS A 52 -29.65 -4.33 -9.65
CA LYS A 52 -29.30 -3.97 -8.26
C LYS A 52 -28.24 -4.91 -7.69
N SER A 53 -28.37 -6.22 -7.92
CA SER A 53 -27.41 -7.22 -7.44
C SER A 53 -26.02 -7.02 -8.07
N GLN A 54 -25.98 -6.80 -9.39
CA GLN A 54 -24.75 -6.59 -10.15
C GLN A 54 -24.04 -5.30 -9.72
N ASP A 55 -24.77 -4.19 -9.59
CA ASP A 55 -24.22 -2.93 -9.07
C ASP A 55 -23.70 -3.07 -7.63
N SER A 56 -24.39 -3.83 -6.79
CA SER A 56 -23.96 -4.11 -5.41
C SER A 56 -22.65 -4.90 -5.38
N ARG A 57 -22.51 -5.93 -6.23
CA ARG A 57 -21.26 -6.70 -6.38
C ARG A 57 -20.12 -5.81 -6.85
N ARG A 58 -20.34 -5.01 -7.90
CA ARG A 58 -19.37 -4.04 -8.41
C ARG A 58 -18.87 -3.11 -7.30
N LYS A 59 -19.79 -2.49 -6.55
CA LYS A 59 -19.48 -1.60 -5.41
C LYS A 59 -18.71 -2.33 -4.32
N ALA A 60 -19.05 -3.59 -4.02
CA ALA A 60 -18.35 -4.40 -3.04
C ALA A 60 -16.89 -4.66 -3.46
N HIS A 61 -16.67 -5.06 -4.72
CA HIS A 61 -15.32 -5.28 -5.26
C HIS A 61 -14.48 -3.99 -5.28
N LEU A 62 -15.05 -2.87 -5.73
CA LEU A 62 -14.38 -1.57 -5.70
C LEU A 62 -14.03 -1.15 -4.26
N THR A 63 -14.94 -1.37 -3.30
CA THR A 63 -14.72 -1.06 -1.89
C THR A 63 -13.61 -1.94 -1.29
N ALA A 64 -13.58 -3.23 -1.64
CA ALA A 64 -12.52 -4.14 -1.22
C ALA A 64 -11.16 -3.74 -1.79
N LEU A 65 -11.10 -3.38 -3.08
CA LEU A 65 -9.89 -2.89 -3.73
C LEU A 65 -9.40 -1.59 -3.08
N LYS A 66 -10.30 -0.63 -2.84
CA LYS A 66 -10.00 0.62 -2.14
C LYS A 66 -9.46 0.37 -0.73
N LYS A 67 -10.00 -0.62 -0.01
CA LYS A 67 -9.49 -1.05 1.30
C LYS A 67 -8.09 -1.67 1.22
N ARG A 68 -7.81 -2.46 0.17
CA ARG A 68 -6.49 -3.05 -0.09
C ARG A 68 -5.44 -1.98 -0.32
N ILE A 69 -5.71 -0.99 -1.18
CA ILE A 69 -4.77 0.11 -1.44
C ILE A 69 -4.51 0.96 -0.18
N LYS A 70 -5.55 1.31 0.58
CA LYS A 70 -5.36 2.00 1.88
C LYS A 70 -4.39 1.24 2.79
N ARG A 71 -4.56 -0.08 2.87
CA ARG A 71 -3.72 -0.96 3.70
C ARG A 71 -2.28 -0.99 3.19
N GLU A 72 -2.08 -1.12 1.88
CA GLU A 72 -0.75 -1.12 1.29
C GLU A 72 0.04 0.17 1.59
N ILE A 73 -0.60 1.33 1.44
CA ILE A 73 0.01 2.63 1.74
C ILE A 73 0.33 2.72 3.24
N VAL A 74 -0.62 2.40 4.11
CA VAL A 74 -0.42 2.46 5.57
C VAL A 74 0.70 1.53 6.02
N SER A 75 0.79 0.31 5.49
CA SER A 75 1.89 -0.60 5.84
C SER A 75 3.26 0.01 5.61
N LYS A 76 3.46 0.66 4.46
CA LYS A 76 4.72 1.32 4.14
C LYS A 76 5.00 2.50 5.07
N ILE A 77 4.00 3.34 5.32
CA ILE A 77 4.10 4.52 6.20
C ILE A 77 4.44 4.13 7.63
N VAL A 78 3.80 3.08 8.13
CA VAL A 78 4.01 2.57 9.49
C VAL A 78 5.41 2.00 9.66
N ILE A 79 5.93 1.31 8.64
CA ILE A 79 7.33 0.84 8.65
C ILE A 79 8.29 2.02 8.66
N ASP A 80 8.06 3.04 7.84
CA ASP A 80 8.89 4.25 7.81
C ASP A 80 8.82 5.01 9.15
N LEU A 81 7.67 5.03 9.81
CA LEU A 81 7.48 5.59 11.15
C LEU A 81 8.32 4.85 12.19
N VAL A 82 8.24 3.51 12.22
CA VAL A 82 9.01 2.68 13.14
C VAL A 82 10.51 2.88 12.94
N LYS A 83 10.96 2.90 11.67
CA LYS A 83 12.36 3.16 11.30
C LYS A 83 12.81 4.55 11.72
N TYR A 84 11.97 5.57 11.49
CA TYR A 84 12.25 6.92 11.91
C TYR A 84 12.40 6.95 13.43
N TYR A 85 11.42 6.54 14.22
CA TYR A 85 11.54 6.62 15.68
C TYR A 85 12.48 5.59 16.32
N ASN A 86 13.09 4.70 15.54
CA ASN A 86 13.95 3.62 16.02
C ASN A 86 13.26 2.76 17.10
N ILE A 87 11.99 2.42 16.86
CA ILE A 87 11.18 1.63 17.81
C ILE A 87 11.59 0.16 17.71
N GLU A 88 12.44 -0.28 18.63
CA GLU A 88 13.08 -1.61 18.59
C GLU A 88 12.09 -2.77 18.75
N LYS A 89 11.02 -2.58 19.52
CA LYS A 89 10.04 -3.62 19.83
C LYS A 89 8.63 -3.10 19.62
N THR A 90 7.98 -3.54 18.57
CA THR A 90 6.59 -3.19 18.27
C THR A 90 5.61 -4.23 18.82
N THR A 91 4.40 -3.82 19.16
CA THR A 91 3.32 -4.71 19.64
C THR A 91 2.10 -4.65 18.74
N PHE A 92 1.20 -5.63 18.87
CA PHE A 92 -0.11 -5.58 18.21
C PHE A 92 -0.86 -4.27 18.51
N HIS A 93 -0.89 -3.86 19.78
CA HIS A 93 -1.56 -2.63 20.20
C HIS A 93 -0.93 -1.39 19.57
N PHE A 94 0.41 -1.33 19.50
CA PHE A 94 1.11 -0.24 18.85
C PHE A 94 0.65 -0.07 17.40
N PHE A 95 0.66 -1.14 16.61
CA PHE A 95 0.25 -1.07 15.21
C PHE A 95 -1.23 -0.77 15.05
N SER A 96 -2.08 -1.32 15.92
CA SER A 96 -3.51 -1.02 15.92
C SER A 96 -3.76 0.48 16.13
N HIS A 97 -3.11 1.10 17.12
CA HIS A 97 -3.25 2.53 17.40
C HIS A 97 -2.64 3.41 16.31
N ILE A 98 -1.40 3.16 15.87
CA ILE A 98 -0.77 3.96 14.81
C ILE A 98 -1.59 3.88 13.51
N CYS A 99 -2.04 2.70 13.10
CA CYS A 99 -2.85 2.59 11.89
C CYS A 99 -4.20 3.29 12.06
N THR A 100 -4.78 3.27 13.27
CA THR A 100 -6.03 3.99 13.57
C THR A 100 -5.83 5.51 13.50
N GLU A 101 -4.73 6.04 14.02
CA GLU A 101 -4.39 7.46 13.93
C GLU A 101 -4.22 7.92 12.48
N ILE A 102 -3.58 7.10 11.63
CA ILE A 102 -3.38 7.41 10.20
C ILE A 102 -4.69 7.29 9.41
N LEU A 103 -5.48 6.24 9.67
CA LEU A 103 -6.70 5.95 8.91
C LEU A 103 -7.97 6.64 9.43
N GLU A 104 -7.89 7.25 10.62
CA GLU A 104 -9.02 7.84 11.37
C GLU A 104 -10.18 6.86 11.62
N ARG A 105 -9.86 5.56 11.70
CA ARG A 105 -10.85 4.51 11.96
C ARG A 105 -10.16 3.27 12.49
N ASN A 106 -10.92 2.47 13.23
CA ASN A 106 -10.46 1.18 13.72
C ASN A 106 -10.02 0.27 12.58
N VAL A 107 -8.91 -0.42 12.81
CA VAL A 107 -8.32 -1.34 11.86
C VAL A 107 -8.61 -2.77 12.29
N ASP A 108 -8.97 -3.59 11.30
CA ASP A 108 -9.24 -5.00 11.47
C ASP A 108 -8.05 -5.74 12.13
N ASN A 109 -8.31 -6.39 13.26
CA ASN A 109 -7.31 -7.15 14.02
C ASN A 109 -6.59 -8.18 13.14
N ARG A 110 -7.28 -8.84 12.21
CA ARG A 110 -6.65 -9.83 11.31
C ARG A 110 -5.63 -9.16 10.40
N TYR A 111 -5.90 -7.94 9.94
CA TYR A 111 -4.95 -7.20 9.14
C TYR A 111 -3.69 -6.87 9.94
N ILE A 112 -3.84 -6.39 11.19
CA ILE A 112 -2.70 -6.09 12.05
C ILE A 112 -1.90 -7.36 12.36
N LEU A 113 -2.56 -8.48 12.66
CA LEU A 113 -1.89 -9.76 12.88
C LEU A 113 -1.14 -10.24 11.62
N ASN A 114 -1.75 -10.14 10.46
CA ASN A 114 -1.14 -10.63 9.22
C ASN A 114 0.04 -9.77 8.76
N ASN A 115 -0.02 -8.45 8.95
CA ASN A 115 1.00 -7.54 8.41
C ASN A 115 2.04 -7.13 9.45
N PHE A 116 1.69 -7.09 10.73
CA PHE A 116 2.55 -6.47 11.76
C PHE A 116 2.75 -7.25 13.05
N SER A 117 2.11 -8.41 13.25
CA SER A 117 2.42 -9.22 14.45
C SER A 117 3.87 -9.73 14.41
N ASN A 118 4.50 -9.80 15.58
CA ASN A 118 5.84 -10.39 15.78
C ASN A 118 6.95 -9.73 14.94
N MET A 119 6.85 -8.43 14.64
CA MET A 119 7.91 -7.74 13.91
C MET A 119 9.06 -7.31 14.83
N ILE A 120 10.29 -7.50 14.35
CA ILE A 120 11.52 -6.99 14.96
C ILE A 120 12.29 -6.16 13.94
N ILE A 121 13.02 -5.16 14.42
CA ILE A 121 14.07 -4.52 13.62
C ILE A 121 15.30 -5.44 13.67
N ASP A 122 15.79 -5.87 12.51
CA ASP A 122 17.02 -6.64 12.41
C ASP A 122 18.28 -5.75 12.43
N GLU A 123 19.45 -6.37 12.37
CA GLU A 123 20.75 -5.67 12.38
C GLU A 123 20.91 -4.68 11.21
N ASN A 124 20.18 -4.89 10.11
CA ASN A 124 20.16 -4.02 8.93
C ASN A 124 19.10 -2.91 9.00
N LYS A 125 18.42 -2.77 10.14
CA LYS A 125 17.29 -1.84 10.35
C LYS A 125 16.06 -2.13 9.49
N GLU A 126 15.88 -3.38 9.10
CA GLU A 126 14.70 -3.83 8.40
C GLU A 126 13.70 -4.48 9.35
N LEU A 127 12.42 -4.16 9.15
CA LEU A 127 11.36 -4.77 9.93
C LEU A 127 11.06 -6.16 9.38
N LYS A 128 11.44 -7.20 10.12
CA LYS A 128 11.19 -8.60 9.77
C LYS A 128 10.16 -9.22 10.68
N LYS A 129 9.24 -9.98 10.07
CA LYS A 129 8.22 -10.74 10.79
C LYS A 129 8.83 -12.05 11.28
N LEU A 130 8.84 -12.25 12.60
CA LEU A 130 9.25 -13.52 13.19
C LEU A 130 8.15 -14.58 12.98
N THR A 131 8.59 -15.80 12.71
CA THR A 131 7.74 -16.99 12.58
C THR A 131 7.14 -17.41 13.92
N GLU A 132 7.87 -17.24 15.02
CA GLU A 132 7.42 -17.56 16.37
C GLU A 132 6.53 -16.47 16.96
N ARG A 133 5.45 -16.89 17.63
CA ARG A 133 4.52 -15.97 18.30
C ARG A 133 5.18 -15.43 19.57
N ARG A 134 5.27 -14.11 19.68
CA ARG A 134 5.60 -13.44 20.94
C ARG A 134 4.32 -13.12 21.70
N ASN A 135 4.32 -13.39 23.00
CA ASN A 135 3.20 -13.03 23.88
C ASN A 135 3.09 -11.50 23.98
N ALA A 136 1.89 -10.97 23.74
CA ALA A 136 1.59 -9.54 23.66
C ALA A 136 1.51 -8.84 25.04
N SER A 137 2.14 -9.38 26.07
CA SER A 137 1.88 -9.02 27.48
C SER A 137 2.57 -7.74 27.95
N ASN A 138 3.54 -7.20 27.22
CA ASN A 138 4.26 -6.00 27.65
C ASN A 138 3.69 -4.75 26.98
N LYS A 139 3.11 -3.86 27.80
CA LYS A 139 2.73 -2.52 27.37
C LYS A 139 3.99 -1.75 26.99
N MET A 140 4.06 -1.28 25.75
CA MET A 140 5.20 -0.49 25.29
C MET A 140 5.16 0.89 25.94
N ILE A 141 6.31 1.35 26.43
CA ILE A 141 6.50 2.71 26.92
C ILE A 141 6.99 3.54 25.74
N LEU A 142 6.25 4.59 25.40
CA LEU A 142 6.62 5.56 24.37
C LEU A 142 6.83 6.90 25.04
N GLU A 143 7.85 7.63 24.57
CA GLU A 143 8.09 9.02 24.99
C GLU A 143 6.98 9.96 24.51
N ASN A 144 6.41 9.68 23.33
CA ASN A 144 5.38 10.49 22.69
C ASN A 144 4.10 9.68 22.49
N SER A 145 2.95 10.36 22.50
CA SER A 145 1.67 9.74 22.16
C SER A 145 1.62 9.28 20.70
N TYR A 146 0.73 8.34 20.37
CA TYR A 146 0.55 7.86 18.99
C TYR A 146 0.25 9.00 18.01
N ASN A 147 -0.57 9.96 18.44
CA ASN A 147 -0.91 11.13 17.65
C ASN A 147 0.32 12.01 17.39
N GLU A 148 1.14 12.27 18.42
CA GLU A 148 2.37 13.05 18.28
C GLU A 148 3.40 12.35 17.39
N LEU A 149 3.46 11.02 17.39
CA LEU A 149 4.32 10.26 16.48
C LEU A 149 3.89 10.42 15.02
N VAL A 150 2.58 10.29 14.76
CA VAL A 150 2.00 10.35 13.41
C VAL A 150 2.00 11.78 12.84
N LEU A 151 1.67 12.77 13.65
CA LEU A 151 1.69 14.19 13.27
C LEU A 151 3.08 14.81 13.38
N MET A 152 4.03 14.12 14.02
CA MET A 152 5.39 14.59 14.30
C MET A 152 5.40 15.94 15.06
N SER A 153 4.37 16.21 15.85
CA SER A 153 4.10 17.53 16.46
C SER A 153 5.07 17.90 17.59
N HIS A 154 5.73 16.93 18.20
CA HIS A 154 6.79 17.13 19.19
C HIS A 154 8.10 17.65 18.56
N ILE A 155 8.22 17.64 17.24
CA ILE A 155 9.39 18.15 16.51
C ILE A 155 9.22 19.64 16.25
N LYS A 156 10.18 20.45 16.71
CA LYS A 156 10.11 21.92 16.61
C LYS A 156 10.27 22.46 15.18
N GLU A 157 10.81 21.66 14.26
CA GLU A 157 11.05 22.06 12.88
C GLU A 157 9.73 22.32 12.14
N LYS A 158 9.60 23.51 11.54
CA LYS A 158 8.33 23.99 10.95
C LYS A 158 7.84 23.11 9.79
N SER A 159 8.73 22.43 9.08
CA SER A 159 8.40 21.53 7.96
C SER A 159 7.39 20.46 8.38
N PHE A 160 7.58 19.86 9.55
CA PHE A 160 6.75 18.74 10.03
C PHE A 160 5.32 19.14 10.43
N LYS A 161 5.06 20.44 10.59
CA LYS A 161 3.68 20.94 10.76
C LYS A 161 2.81 20.70 9.53
N LYS A 162 3.42 20.69 8.34
CA LYS A 162 2.72 20.49 7.06
C LYS A 162 2.98 19.13 6.46
N VAL A 163 4.17 18.57 6.66
CA VAL A 163 4.59 17.31 6.05
C VAL A 163 4.92 16.30 7.15
N ASN A 164 4.03 15.33 7.35
CA ASN A 164 4.15 14.31 8.38
C ASN A 164 3.56 12.98 7.89
N PHE A 165 3.60 11.92 8.71
CA PHE A 165 3.12 10.59 8.30
C PHE A 165 1.64 10.58 7.91
N LYS A 166 0.81 11.37 8.61
CA LYS A 166 -0.61 11.51 8.25
C LYS A 166 -0.77 12.18 6.89
N GLN A 167 -0.07 13.29 6.66
CA GLN A 167 -0.16 13.99 5.38
C GLN A 167 0.38 13.13 4.24
N ALA A 168 1.49 12.42 4.44
CA ALA A 168 2.05 11.49 3.46
C ALA A 168 1.04 10.39 3.06
N TYR A 169 0.27 9.87 4.02
CA TYR A 169 -0.83 8.94 3.73
C TYR A 169 -1.91 9.60 2.88
N LEU A 170 -2.35 10.81 3.24
CA LEU A 170 -3.40 11.52 2.54
C LEU A 170 -2.98 11.85 1.10
N ASP A 171 -1.77 12.37 0.90
CA ASP A 171 -1.23 12.71 -0.42
C ASP A 171 -1.15 11.48 -1.33
N CYS A 172 -0.55 10.38 -0.83
CA CYS A 172 -0.44 9.15 -1.59
C CYS A 172 -1.82 8.55 -1.91
N TYR A 173 -2.74 8.60 -0.94
CA TYR A 173 -4.09 8.09 -1.12
C TYR A 173 -4.95 8.97 -2.05
N ALA A 174 -4.65 10.26 -2.16
CA ALA A 174 -5.29 11.15 -3.14
C ALA A 174 -5.03 10.66 -4.57
N CYS A 175 -3.78 10.32 -4.90
CA CYS A 175 -3.41 9.73 -6.20
C CYS A 175 -4.24 8.46 -6.50
N ALA A 176 -4.39 7.55 -5.54
CA ALA A 176 -5.24 6.37 -5.71
C ALA A 176 -6.71 6.75 -5.99
N ASN A 177 -7.26 7.73 -5.27
CA ASN A 177 -8.64 8.18 -5.45
C ASN A 177 -8.90 8.85 -6.79
N GLU A 178 -7.92 9.55 -7.35
CA GLU A 178 -8.02 10.14 -8.69
C GLU A 178 -8.23 9.04 -9.74
N ILE A 179 -7.47 7.94 -9.64
CA ILE A 179 -7.62 6.77 -10.53
C ILE A 179 -9.03 6.19 -10.41
N PHE A 180 -9.50 5.91 -9.18
CA PHE A 180 -10.88 5.43 -8.96
C PHE A 180 -11.94 6.37 -9.54
N SER A 181 -11.74 7.67 -9.38
CA SER A 181 -12.69 8.70 -9.85
C SER A 181 -12.72 8.76 -11.37
N SER A 182 -11.56 8.71 -12.02
CA SER A 182 -11.44 8.75 -13.49
C SER A 182 -12.17 7.59 -14.17
N CYS A 183 -12.16 6.40 -13.57
CA CYS A 183 -12.84 5.22 -14.12
C CYS A 183 -14.33 5.16 -13.79
N LYS A 184 -14.85 6.03 -12.92
CA LYS A 184 -16.26 5.95 -12.44
C LYS A 184 -17.27 6.09 -13.58
N VAL A 185 -16.94 6.86 -14.61
CA VAL A 185 -17.79 7.07 -15.79
C VAL A 185 -18.01 5.77 -16.58
N LEU A 186 -17.04 4.84 -16.54
CA LEU A 186 -17.10 3.55 -17.24
C LEU A 186 -18.16 2.59 -16.66
N ALA A 187 -18.79 2.97 -15.55
CA ALA A 187 -19.93 2.25 -14.98
C ALA A 187 -21.19 2.30 -15.87
N LEU A 188 -21.28 3.30 -16.75
CA LEU A 188 -22.45 3.63 -17.55
C LEU A 188 -22.42 2.90 -18.91
N PRO A 189 -23.58 2.41 -19.42
CA PRO A 189 -23.66 1.69 -20.69
C PRO A 189 -23.04 2.43 -21.88
N ASP A 190 -23.21 3.75 -21.95
CA ASP A 190 -22.70 4.59 -23.05
C ASP A 190 -21.17 4.54 -23.19
N PHE A 191 -20.46 4.09 -22.15
CA PHE A 191 -19.01 4.00 -22.12
C PHE A 191 -18.49 2.55 -22.23
N TYR A 192 -19.35 1.56 -22.52
CA TYR A 192 -18.96 0.15 -22.51
C TYR A 192 -17.99 -0.24 -23.62
N GLU A 193 -18.11 0.36 -24.80
CA GLU A 193 -17.15 0.17 -25.88
C GLU A 193 -15.77 0.72 -25.50
N SER A 194 -15.74 1.91 -24.90
CA SER A 194 -14.50 2.51 -24.37
C SER A 194 -13.91 1.65 -23.25
N LEU A 195 -14.73 1.13 -22.34
CA LEU A 195 -14.32 0.23 -21.27
C LEU A 195 -13.72 -1.07 -21.82
N ASP A 196 -14.31 -1.68 -22.84
CA ASP A 196 -13.79 -2.90 -23.47
C ASP A 196 -12.40 -2.66 -24.04
N ARG A 197 -12.26 -1.59 -24.84
CA ARG A 197 -10.96 -1.23 -25.41
C ARG A 197 -9.90 -0.98 -24.32
N LEU A 198 -10.22 -0.15 -23.32
CA LEU A 198 -9.29 0.20 -22.25
C LEU A 198 -8.90 -1.03 -21.41
N TYR A 199 -9.85 -1.93 -21.13
CA TYR A 199 -9.58 -3.15 -20.41
C TYR A 199 -8.65 -4.08 -21.18
N GLU A 200 -8.90 -4.30 -22.47
CA GLU A 200 -8.06 -5.13 -23.33
C GLU A 200 -6.64 -4.56 -23.47
N GLU A 201 -6.51 -3.25 -23.71
CA GLU A 201 -5.20 -2.57 -23.72
C GLU A 201 -4.45 -2.73 -22.39
N ALA A 202 -5.15 -2.59 -21.26
CA ALA A 202 -4.55 -2.77 -19.94
C ALA A 202 -4.17 -4.22 -19.65
N ARG A 203 -4.96 -5.20 -20.15
CA ARG A 203 -4.68 -6.64 -20.02
C ARG A 203 -3.40 -7.00 -20.77
N VAL A 204 -3.27 -6.60 -22.04
CA VAL A 204 -2.08 -6.85 -22.86
C VAL A 204 -0.84 -6.23 -22.20
N LYS A 205 -0.92 -4.96 -21.79
CA LYS A 205 0.19 -4.29 -21.07
C LYS A 205 0.57 -4.99 -19.77
N LYS A 206 -0.38 -5.63 -19.08
CA LYS A 206 -0.09 -6.40 -17.87
C LYS A 206 0.63 -7.71 -18.22
N GLU A 207 0.13 -8.44 -19.20
CA GLU A 207 0.74 -9.68 -19.68
C GLU A 207 2.18 -9.44 -20.19
N GLU A 208 2.41 -8.39 -20.97
CA GLU A 208 3.76 -8.01 -21.44
C GLU A 208 4.72 -7.69 -20.29
N ARG A 209 4.25 -6.96 -19.27
CA ARG A 209 5.05 -6.65 -18.08
C ARG A 209 5.38 -7.89 -17.27
N ASP A 210 4.41 -8.78 -17.09
CA ASP A 210 4.60 -10.02 -16.32
C ASP A 210 5.55 -10.99 -17.05
N LEU A 211 5.44 -11.11 -18.38
CA LEU A 211 6.41 -11.85 -19.20
C LEU A 211 7.82 -11.26 -19.11
N SER A 212 7.94 -9.93 -19.17
CA SER A 212 9.23 -9.24 -19.06
C SER A 212 9.91 -9.50 -17.70
N LYS A 213 9.14 -9.53 -16.60
CA LYS A 213 9.66 -9.86 -15.26
C LYS A 213 10.20 -11.28 -15.21
N ILE A 214 9.45 -12.25 -15.74
CA ILE A 214 9.87 -13.66 -15.79
C ILE A 214 11.18 -13.82 -16.57
N MET A 215 11.32 -13.14 -17.71
CA MET A 215 12.55 -13.17 -18.49
C MET A 215 13.74 -12.59 -17.71
N ILE A 216 13.56 -11.48 -17.01
CA ILE A 216 14.63 -10.89 -16.18
C ILE A 216 15.04 -11.87 -15.07
N GLU A 217 14.09 -12.47 -14.36
CA GLU A 217 14.36 -13.43 -13.29
C GLU A 217 15.15 -14.64 -13.81
N GLN A 218 14.77 -15.19 -14.97
CA GLN A 218 15.50 -16.29 -15.63
C GLN A 218 16.94 -15.89 -15.98
N VAL A 219 17.14 -14.70 -16.56
CA VAL A 219 18.48 -14.21 -16.91
C VAL A 219 19.35 -14.01 -15.67
N GLU A 220 18.79 -13.48 -14.57
CA GLU A 220 19.51 -13.32 -13.31
C GLU A 220 19.89 -14.68 -12.67
N GLU A 221 19.00 -15.67 -12.74
CA GLU A 221 19.29 -17.03 -12.27
C GLU A 221 20.41 -17.68 -13.08
N GLU A 222 20.37 -17.58 -14.41
CA GLU A 222 21.42 -18.10 -15.29
C GLU A 222 22.78 -17.46 -15.03
N GLN A 223 22.82 -16.14 -14.81
CA GLN A 223 24.05 -15.41 -14.47
C GLN A 223 24.61 -15.85 -13.10
N LYS A 224 23.76 -16.07 -12.08
CA LYS A 224 24.18 -16.58 -10.78
C LYS A 224 24.77 -17.98 -10.88
N ILE A 225 24.18 -18.86 -11.70
CA ILE A 225 24.69 -20.22 -11.96
C ILE A 225 26.05 -20.16 -12.66
N GLN A 226 26.23 -19.31 -13.67
CA GLN A 226 27.51 -19.14 -14.35
C GLN A 226 28.62 -18.60 -13.43
N GLN A 227 28.31 -17.63 -12.56
CA GLN A 227 29.27 -17.11 -11.59
C GLN A 227 29.68 -18.16 -10.54
N GLN A 228 28.76 -19.01 -10.09
CA GLN A 228 29.10 -20.13 -9.20
C GLN A 228 30.00 -21.16 -9.87
N LYS A 229 29.77 -21.47 -11.16
CA LYS A 229 30.64 -22.37 -11.94
C LYS A 229 32.07 -21.81 -12.07
N LYS A 230 32.23 -20.48 -12.26
CA LYS A 230 33.54 -19.83 -12.34
C LYS A 230 34.33 -19.80 -11.02
N ARG A 231 33.67 -19.93 -9.85
CA ARG A 231 34.33 -19.96 -8.53
C ARG A 231 34.78 -21.35 -8.07
N ARG A 232 34.39 -22.41 -8.78
CA ARG A 232 34.72 -23.81 -8.46
C ARG A 232 35.84 -24.40 -9.34
N LEU A 233 36.45 -23.57 -10.20
CA LEU A 233 37.63 -23.84 -11.01
C LEU A 233 38.79 -23.02 -10.44
#